data_AF-A0A8H4WHI8-F1
#
_entry.id   AF-A0A8H4WHI8-F1
#
_cell.length_a   1.000
_cell.length_b   1.000
_cell.length_c   1.000
_cell.angle_alpha   90.00
_cell.angle_beta   90.00
_cell.angle_gamma   90.00
#
_symmetry.space_group_name_H-M   'P 1'
#
loop_
_entity.id
_entity.type
_entity.pdbx_description
1 polymer ?
#
loop_
_entity_poly.entity_id
_entity_poly.type
_entity_poly.pdbx_seq_one_letter_code
_entity_poly.pdbx_strand_id
1 'polypeptide(L)'
;MHLQTLLLSLTLTLTIQTTASPLPSLFVRDTALTESQIITIAPTSKSCTDAPAEGECATAKQAAKFTSQSFDTYKVTSKAEQAAIISLMAFESDDFKYNKNHFPGVAGQGTRNMQSPSFNKNTPLPCLT
;
A
#
# COMPACT_ATOMS: atom_id res chain seq x y z
N MET A 1 -62.71 -22.99 -13.50
CA MET A 1 -62.23 -21.60 -13.66
C MET A 1 -61.33 -21.17 -12.49
N HIS A 2 -60.29 -21.95 -12.13
CA HIS A 2 -59.41 -21.62 -10.98
C HIS A 2 -57.90 -21.70 -11.31
N LEU A 3 -57.54 -22.05 -12.54
CA LEU A 3 -56.13 -22.15 -12.96
C LEU A 3 -55.61 -20.87 -13.63
N GLN A 4 -56.50 -20.02 -14.17
CA GLN A 4 -56.13 -18.76 -14.82
C GLN A 4 -55.93 -17.59 -13.85
N THR A 5 -56.49 -17.66 -12.64
CA THR A 5 -56.33 -16.62 -11.61
C THR A 5 -55.02 -16.74 -10.82
N LEU A 6 -54.32 -17.87 -10.92
CA LEU A 6 -53.06 -18.13 -10.20
C LEU A 6 -51.81 -17.71 -10.99
N LEU A 7 -51.96 -17.46 -12.30
CA LEU A 7 -50.87 -17.03 -13.18
C LEU A 7 -50.74 -15.51 -13.31
N LEU A 8 -51.72 -14.72 -12.85
CA LEU A 8 -51.66 -13.25 -12.89
C LEU A 8 -51.01 -12.61 -11.65
N SER A 9 -50.78 -13.37 -10.57
CA SER A 9 -50.22 -12.84 -9.32
C SER A 9 -48.69 -12.91 -9.22
N LEU A 10 -48.00 -13.52 -10.21
CA LEU A 10 -46.55 -13.74 -10.15
C LEU A 10 -45.71 -12.70 -10.93
N THR A 11 -46.32 -11.79 -11.69
CA THR A 11 -45.56 -10.87 -12.57
C THR A 11 -45.36 -9.47 -12.01
N LEU A 12 -45.70 -9.18 -10.74
CA LEU A 12 -45.64 -7.81 -10.19
C LEU A 12 -44.44 -7.52 -9.27
N THR A 13 -43.49 -8.44 -9.10
CA THR A 13 -42.30 -8.15 -8.30
C THR A 13 -41.07 -8.02 -9.19
N LEU A 14 -40.35 -6.91 -9.00
CA LEU A 14 -38.98 -6.66 -9.43
C LEU A 14 -38.74 -5.80 -10.69
N THR A 15 -39.28 -4.58 -10.68
CA THR A 15 -38.60 -3.44 -11.34
C THR A 15 -38.01 -2.51 -10.28
N ILE A 16 -37.02 -3.00 -9.53
CA ILE A 16 -36.12 -2.11 -8.78
C ILE A 16 -35.15 -1.53 -9.81
N GLN A 17 -35.51 -0.38 -10.40
CA GLN A 17 -34.59 0.41 -11.20
C GLN A 17 -33.57 1.06 -10.27
N THR A 18 -32.43 0.39 -10.11
CA THR A 18 -31.23 0.98 -9.54
C THR A 18 -30.66 1.96 -10.56
N THR A 19 -30.97 3.24 -10.42
CA THR A 19 -30.26 4.31 -11.13
C THR A 19 -28.87 4.44 -10.50
N ALA A 20 -27.91 3.67 -11.01
CA ALA A 20 -26.50 3.85 -10.71
C ALA A 20 -26.07 5.21 -11.28
N SER A 21 -26.14 6.26 -10.46
CA SER A 21 -25.57 7.56 -10.80
C SER A 21 -24.05 7.45 -10.69
N PRO A 22 -23.26 7.75 -11.74
CA PRO A 22 -21.82 7.80 -11.60
C PRO A 22 -21.49 8.92 -10.61
N LEU A 23 -20.95 8.56 -9.44
CA LEU A 23 -20.36 9.56 -8.55
C LEU A 23 -19.24 10.25 -9.34
N PRO A 24 -19.21 11.60 -9.40
CA PRO A 24 -18.07 12.29 -9.94
C PRO A 24 -16.86 11.87 -9.09
N SER A 25 -15.92 11.16 -9.71
CA SER A 25 -14.65 10.79 -9.10
C SER A 25 -13.81 12.06 -8.91
N LEU A 26 -14.16 12.86 -7.92
CA LEU A 26 -13.42 14.04 -7.45
C LEU A 26 -12.35 13.69 -6.42
N PHE A 27 -12.17 12.40 -6.10
CA PHE A 27 -11.02 11.95 -5.34
C PHE A 27 -9.80 11.96 -6.26
N VAL A 28 -9.16 13.13 -6.38
CA VAL A 28 -7.71 13.17 -6.57
C VAL A 28 -7.17 12.38 -5.38
N ARG A 29 -6.80 11.12 -5.62
CA ARG A 29 -6.23 10.27 -4.58
C ARG A 29 -4.87 10.84 -4.27
N ASP A 30 -4.81 11.66 -3.24
CA ASP A 30 -3.59 12.31 -2.78
C ASP A 30 -2.54 11.24 -2.44
N THR A 31 -1.42 11.27 -3.13
CA THR A 31 -0.24 10.43 -2.93
C THR A 31 0.75 11.07 -1.96
N ALA A 32 0.50 12.32 -1.55
CA ALA A 32 1.35 13.02 -0.61
C ALA A 32 1.29 12.35 0.76
N LEU A 33 2.46 11.97 1.25
CA LEU A 33 2.69 11.42 2.57
C LEU A 33 3.20 12.55 3.46
N THR A 34 2.75 12.55 4.70
CA THR A 34 3.28 13.45 5.71
C THR A 34 4.41 12.76 6.48
N GLU A 35 5.31 13.58 7.04
CA GLU A 35 6.32 13.11 7.98
C GLU A 35 5.68 12.37 9.17
N SER A 36 4.55 12.87 9.70
CA SER A 36 3.83 12.24 10.82
C SER A 36 3.28 10.84 10.50
N GLN A 37 2.83 10.62 9.26
CA GLN A 37 2.40 9.30 8.81
C GLN A 37 3.56 8.31 8.78
N ILE A 38 4.73 8.73 8.27
CA ILE A 38 5.93 7.87 8.28
C ILE A 38 6.40 7.60 9.71
N ILE A 39 6.42 8.62 10.58
CA ILE A 39 6.75 8.44 12.02
C ILE A 39 5.81 7.43 12.69
N THR A 40 4.53 7.38 12.29
CA THR A 40 3.57 6.43 12.87
C THR A 40 3.90 4.99 12.47
N ILE A 41 4.39 4.78 11.24
CA ILE A 41 4.73 3.45 10.71
C ILE A 41 6.14 3.01 11.13
N ALA A 42 7.09 3.95 11.15
CA ALA A 42 8.51 3.76 11.41
C ALA A 42 9.00 4.74 12.50
N PRO A 43 8.67 4.51 13.79
CA PRO A 43 8.88 5.49 14.85
C PRO A 43 10.32 5.93 15.05
N THR A 44 11.30 5.08 14.72
CA THR A 44 12.72 5.41 14.90
C THR A 44 13.28 6.27 13.75
N SER A 45 12.55 6.41 12.64
CA SER A 45 12.91 7.27 11.50
C SER A 45 12.83 8.78 11.80
N LYS A 46 12.39 9.18 13.00
CA LYS A 46 12.38 10.59 13.45
C LYS A 46 13.76 11.24 13.35
N SER A 47 14.82 10.47 13.51
CA SER A 47 16.19 10.94 13.42
C SER A 47 17.09 9.89 12.77
N CYS A 48 18.18 10.37 12.18
CA CYS A 48 19.31 9.54 11.74
C CYS A 48 20.50 9.62 12.72
N THR A 49 20.27 10.13 13.94
CA THR A 49 21.26 10.02 15.03
C THR A 49 21.56 8.54 15.26
N ASP A 50 22.85 8.20 15.37
CA ASP A 50 23.34 6.84 15.57
C ASP A 50 22.93 5.86 14.46
N ALA A 51 22.75 6.35 13.23
CA ALA A 51 22.50 5.50 12.08
C ALA A 51 23.63 4.45 11.94
N PRO A 52 23.27 3.15 11.82
CA PRO A 52 24.24 2.06 11.86
C PRO A 52 25.13 1.99 10.62
N ALA A 53 24.71 2.60 9.51
CA ALA A 53 25.45 2.69 8.28
C ALA A 53 25.53 4.14 7.81
N GLU A 54 26.76 4.64 7.66
CA GLU A 54 27.04 6.02 7.24
C GLU A 54 26.47 6.30 5.85
N GLY A 55 25.76 7.43 5.71
CA GLY A 55 25.19 7.89 4.45
C GLY A 55 23.97 7.11 3.95
N GLU A 56 23.51 6.10 4.67
CA GLU A 56 22.37 5.29 4.24
C GLU A 56 21.03 5.73 4.82
N CYS A 57 21.02 6.29 6.03
CA CYS A 57 19.78 6.64 6.74
C CYS A 57 18.99 7.76 6.06
N ALA A 58 17.66 7.67 6.12
CA ALA A 58 16.74 8.71 5.70
C ALA A 58 15.73 8.99 6.82
N THR A 59 15.54 10.27 7.15
CA THR A 59 14.54 10.67 8.13
C THR A 59 13.12 10.49 7.59
N ALA A 60 12.12 10.45 8.48
CA ALA A 60 10.71 10.38 8.11
C ALA A 60 10.30 11.47 7.09
N LYS A 61 10.85 12.68 7.22
CA LYS A 61 10.63 13.79 6.28
C LYS A 61 11.16 13.49 4.88
N GLN A 62 12.37 12.92 4.79
CA GLN A 62 12.98 12.53 3.52
C GLN A 62 12.22 11.35 2.90
N ALA A 63 11.93 10.32 3.70
CA ALA A 63 11.17 9.14 3.28
C ALA A 63 9.78 9.54 2.74
N ALA A 64 9.04 10.41 3.43
CA ALA A 64 7.75 10.91 2.98
C ALA A 64 7.85 11.58 1.60
N LYS A 65 8.79 12.54 1.44
CA LYS A 65 9.00 13.26 0.18
C LYS A 65 9.29 12.32 -1.00
N PHE A 66 10.30 11.46 -0.86
CA PHE A 66 10.76 10.62 -1.98
C PHE A 66 9.80 9.46 -2.27
N THR A 67 9.13 8.93 -1.26
CA THR A 67 8.10 7.90 -1.46
C THR A 67 6.89 8.46 -2.17
N SER A 68 6.40 9.65 -1.81
CA SER A 68 5.31 10.31 -2.54
C SER A 68 5.65 10.56 -4.00
N GLN A 69 6.86 11.05 -4.29
CA GLN A 69 7.34 11.21 -5.66
C GLN A 69 7.34 9.87 -6.43
N SER A 70 7.70 8.78 -5.76
CA SER A 70 7.67 7.44 -6.36
C SER A 70 6.23 6.98 -6.61
N PHE A 71 5.31 7.19 -5.67
CA PHE A 71 3.90 6.88 -5.87
C PHE A 71 3.27 7.66 -7.02
N ASP A 72 3.63 8.94 -7.19
CA ASP A 72 3.24 9.75 -8.33
C ASP A 72 3.81 9.23 -9.65
N THR A 73 5.09 8.85 -9.64
CA THR A 73 5.79 8.34 -10.82
C THR A 73 5.17 7.03 -11.30
N TYR A 74 4.94 6.09 -10.38
CA TYR A 74 4.46 4.74 -10.68
C TYR A 74 2.93 4.58 -10.56
N LYS A 75 2.21 5.68 -10.31
CA LYS A 75 0.74 5.71 -10.21
C LYS A 75 0.17 4.79 -9.12
N VAL A 76 0.89 4.65 -8.02
CA VAL A 76 0.44 3.95 -6.81
C VAL A 76 -0.55 4.84 -6.08
N THR A 77 -1.84 4.67 -6.37
CA THR A 77 -2.92 5.56 -5.90
C THR A 77 -3.81 4.92 -4.84
N SER A 78 -3.71 3.60 -4.63
CA SER A 78 -4.48 2.90 -3.60
C SER A 78 -3.85 3.11 -2.22
N LYS A 79 -4.63 3.59 -1.25
CA LYS A 79 -4.13 3.78 0.13
C LYS A 79 -3.66 2.48 0.78
N ALA A 80 -4.34 1.37 0.50
CA ALA A 80 -3.93 0.05 0.99
C ALA A 80 -2.59 -0.39 0.38
N GLU A 81 -2.40 -0.14 -0.92
CA GLU A 81 -1.14 -0.45 -1.62
C GLU A 81 0.01 0.42 -1.11
N GLN A 82 -0.23 1.73 -0.97
CA GLN A 82 0.73 2.67 -0.40
C GLN A 82 1.17 2.22 1.00
N ALA A 83 0.22 1.88 1.88
CA ALA A 83 0.50 1.39 3.22
C ALA A 83 1.33 0.09 3.18
N ALA A 84 0.95 -0.88 2.35
CA ALA A 84 1.69 -2.14 2.20
C ALA A 84 3.14 -1.90 1.76
N ILE A 85 3.36 -1.03 0.76
CA ILE A 85 4.70 -0.69 0.28
C ILE A 85 5.51 0.02 1.37
N ILE A 86 4.94 1.00 2.09
CA ILE A 86 5.64 1.72 3.16
C ILE A 86 6.00 0.77 4.30
N SER A 87 5.06 -0.08 4.74
CA SER A 87 5.32 -1.08 5.79
C SER A 87 6.43 -2.03 5.40
N LEU A 88 6.44 -2.50 4.15
CA LEU A 88 7.52 -3.37 3.65
C LEU A 88 8.86 -2.63 3.63
N MET A 89 8.91 -1.41 3.10
CA MET A 89 10.15 -0.61 3.09
C MET A 89 10.68 -0.38 4.51
N ALA A 90 9.82 0.01 5.44
CA ALA A 90 10.22 0.24 6.83
C ALA A 90 10.77 -1.03 7.48
N PHE A 91 10.10 -2.17 7.27
CA PHE A 91 10.53 -3.47 7.80
C PHE A 91 11.89 -3.90 7.24
N GLU A 92 12.05 -3.88 5.92
CA GLU A 92 13.27 -4.36 5.25
C GLU A 92 14.48 -3.43 5.42
N SER A 93 14.28 -2.19 5.87
CA SER A 93 15.33 -1.18 6.00
C SER A 93 15.61 -0.70 7.42
N ASP A 94 15.03 -1.36 8.44
CA ASP A 94 15.07 -0.93 9.85
C ASP A 94 14.65 0.54 9.99
N ASP A 95 13.39 0.84 9.69
CA ASP A 95 12.81 2.19 9.75
C ASP A 95 13.60 3.20 8.90
N PHE A 96 13.98 2.83 7.68
CA PHE A 96 14.74 3.66 6.75
C PHE A 96 16.16 4.00 7.22
N LYS A 97 16.82 3.13 7.99
CA LYS A 97 18.24 3.26 8.36
C LYS A 97 19.21 2.65 7.34
N TYR A 98 18.86 1.53 6.69
CA TYR A 98 19.72 0.86 5.69
C TYR A 98 19.19 0.98 4.26
N ASN A 99 20.04 1.29 3.27
CA ASN A 99 19.61 1.39 1.86
C ASN A 99 20.14 0.27 0.97
N LYS A 100 21.00 -0.59 1.52
CA LYS A 100 21.50 -1.84 0.94
C LYS A 100 21.55 -2.95 1.99
N ASN A 101 21.62 -4.19 1.54
CA ASN A 101 21.86 -5.31 2.45
C ASN A 101 23.31 -5.27 2.97
N HIS A 102 23.48 -5.30 4.29
CA HIS A 102 24.80 -5.42 4.93
C HIS A 102 25.12 -6.86 5.36
N PHE A 103 24.12 -7.65 5.77
CA PHE A 103 24.30 -9.02 6.27
C PHE A 103 23.16 -9.93 5.80
N PRO A 104 23.43 -10.97 4.99
CA PRO A 104 24.74 -11.46 4.54
C PRO A 104 25.34 -10.66 3.36
N GLY A 105 24.77 -9.51 2.97
CA GLY A 105 25.34 -8.66 1.92
C GLY A 105 25.11 -9.19 0.50
N VAL A 106 23.90 -9.69 0.22
CA VAL A 106 23.57 -10.27 -1.09
C VAL A 106 23.52 -9.17 -2.16
N ALA A 107 24.35 -9.34 -3.20
CA ALA A 107 24.34 -8.44 -4.34
C ALA A 107 22.96 -8.37 -5.02
N GLY A 108 22.50 -7.16 -5.32
CA GLY A 108 21.17 -6.91 -5.90
C GLY A 108 20.07 -6.61 -4.87
N GLN A 109 20.32 -6.78 -3.57
CA GLN A 109 19.41 -6.32 -2.52
C GLN A 109 19.75 -4.88 -2.12
N GLY A 110 18.87 -3.95 -2.47
CA GLY A 110 19.04 -2.52 -2.30
C GLY A 110 17.73 -1.77 -2.47
N THR A 111 17.74 -0.44 -2.38
CA THR A 111 16.55 0.43 -2.56
C THR A 111 15.49 0.34 -1.46
N ARG A 112 15.89 0.05 -0.22
CA ARG A 112 14.98 -0.11 0.94
C ARG A 112 14.02 -1.30 0.83
N ASN A 113 14.15 -2.13 -0.20
CA ASN A 113 13.46 -3.40 -0.34
C ASN A 113 14.50 -4.53 -0.44
N MET A 114 14.74 -5.23 0.66
CA MET A 114 15.77 -6.28 0.76
C MET A 114 15.22 -7.69 0.53
N GLN A 115 14.04 -7.78 -0.07
CA GLN A 115 13.40 -9.05 -0.38
C GLN A 115 14.29 -9.95 -1.23
N SER A 116 14.30 -11.23 -0.89
CA SER A 116 14.99 -12.26 -1.65
C SER A 116 13.99 -13.11 -2.45
N PRO A 117 14.29 -13.44 -3.72
CA PRO A 117 13.45 -14.31 -4.53
C PRO A 117 13.13 -15.66 -3.88
N SER A 118 14.09 -16.24 -3.15
CA SER A 118 13.90 -17.53 -2.48
C SER A 118 12.86 -17.47 -1.37
N PHE A 119 12.81 -16.34 -0.64
CA PHE A 119 11.82 -16.12 0.41
C PHE A 119 10.46 -15.78 -0.21
N ASN A 120 10.42 -14.90 -1.20
CA ASN A 120 9.17 -14.54 -1.88
C ASN A 120 8.46 -15.75 -2.52
N LYS A 121 9.22 -16.73 -3.06
CA LYS A 121 8.67 -17.95 -3.63
C LYS A 121 8.00 -18.86 -2.60
N ASN A 122 8.53 -18.91 -1.38
CA ASN A 122 8.13 -19.87 -0.36
C ASN A 122 7.16 -19.28 0.67
N THR A 123 6.98 -17.96 0.70
CA THR A 123 6.01 -17.29 1.56
C THR A 123 4.64 -17.39 0.90
N PRO A 124 3.67 -18.15 1.43
CA PRO A 124 2.29 -17.98 1.04
C PRO A 124 1.90 -16.60 1.52
N LEU A 125 1.75 -15.64 0.61
CA LEU A 125 1.08 -14.39 0.95
C LEU A 125 -0.35 -14.76 1.31
N PRO A 126 -0.80 -14.58 2.56
CA PRO A 126 -2.22 -14.53 2.82
C PRO A 126 -2.69 -13.25 2.14
N CYS A 127 -3.00 -13.33 0.85
CA CYS A 127 -3.84 -12.35 0.22
C CYS A 127 -5.07 -12.23 1.12
N LEU A 128 -5.29 -11.03 1.66
CA LEU A 128 -6.46 -10.65 2.43
C LEU A 128 -7.71 -11.22 1.72
N THR A 129 -8.20 -12.35 2.21
CA THR A 129 -9.52 -12.89 1.92
C THR A 129 -10.54 -12.12 2.73
#